data_AF-A0A925KM85-F1
#
_entry.id   AF-A0A925KM85-F1
#
_cell.length_a   1.000
_cell.length_b   1.000
_cell.length_c   1.000
_cell.angle_alpha   90.00
_cell.angle_beta   90.00
_cell.angle_gamma   90.00
#
_symmetry.space_group_name_H-M   'P 1'
#
loop_
_entity.id
_entity.type
_entity.pdbx_description
1 polymer ?
#
loop_
_entity_poly.entity_id
_entity_poly.type
_entity_poly.pdbx_seq_one_letter_code
_entity_poly.pdbx_strand_id
1 'polypeptide(L)'
;MLRRQRPTGLRVCGDRARHALRAVEIIEKRDAVTVAACLERFLKAFAHPVHTLLTDNGSEFTDRFAVYKKGKPPDRPSGAHPFDRVCAKHGINIS
;
A
#
# COMPACT_ATOMS: atom_id res chain seq x y z
N MET A 1 10.36 -10.29 29.62
CA MET A 1 10.20 -8.88 29.22
C MET A 1 9.83 -8.83 27.74
N LEU A 2 8.57 -8.54 27.41
CA LEU A 2 8.16 -8.32 26.02
C LEU A 2 8.58 -6.90 25.63
N ARG A 3 9.58 -6.74 24.74
CA ARG A 3 9.90 -5.42 24.17
C ARG A 3 8.67 -4.97 23.37
N ARG A 4 7.91 -3.99 23.88
CA ARG A 4 6.94 -3.26 23.06
C ARG A 4 7.71 -2.60 21.91
N GLN A 5 7.57 -3.12 20.69
CA GLN A 5 8.08 -2.44 19.50
C GLN A 5 7.30 -1.12 19.40
N ARG A 6 8.01 0.01 19.26
CA ARG A 6 7.35 1.29 19.04
C ARG A 6 6.77 1.26 17.62
N PRO A 7 5.57 1.81 17.40
CA PRO A 7 5.02 1.90 16.05
C PRO A 7 6.01 2.65 15.14
N THR A 8 6.32 2.08 13.97
CA THR A 8 7.32 2.64 13.05
C THR A 8 6.72 3.56 12.00
N GLY A 9 5.39 3.58 11.83
CA GLY A 9 4.76 4.50 10.88
C GLY A 9 3.26 4.67 11.10
N LEU A 10 2.77 5.85 10.72
CA LEU A 10 1.35 6.17 10.57
C LEU A 10 1.00 6.08 9.08
N ARG A 11 -0.10 5.41 8.75
CA ARG A 11 -0.64 5.38 7.40
C ARG A 11 -1.99 6.03 7.35
N VAL A 12 -2.20 6.81 6.30
CA VAL A 12 -3.40 7.59 6.09
C VAL A 12 -3.92 7.30 4.69
N CYS A 13 -5.18 6.87 4.60
CA CYS A 13 -5.88 6.70 3.34
C CYS A 13 -6.99 7.73 3.26
N GLY A 14 -6.99 8.51 2.17
CA GLY A 14 -7.97 9.56 1.90
C GLY A 14 -8.71 9.33 0.58
N ASP A 15 -9.95 9.78 0.54
CA ASP A 15 -10.73 9.92 -0.68
C ASP A 15 -10.43 11.29 -1.28
N ARG A 16 -9.73 11.30 -2.42
CA ARG A 16 -9.35 12.52 -3.12
C ARG A 16 -10.56 13.30 -3.62
N ALA A 17 -11.59 12.62 -4.13
CA ALA A 17 -12.76 13.28 -4.71
C ALA A 17 -13.55 14.07 -3.65
N ARG A 18 -13.45 13.66 -2.39
CA ARG A 18 -14.17 14.27 -1.27
C ARG A 18 -13.26 15.04 -0.32
N HIS A 19 -11.97 15.15 -0.62
CA HIS A 19 -10.93 15.72 0.26
C HIS A 19 -11.05 15.22 1.71
N ALA A 20 -11.39 13.94 1.89
CA ALA A 20 -11.77 13.37 3.18
C ALA A 20 -10.83 12.24 3.59
N LEU A 21 -10.37 12.25 4.84
CA LEU A 21 -9.66 11.11 5.43
C LEU A 21 -10.65 9.98 5.69
N ARG A 22 -10.29 8.76 5.29
CA ARG A 22 -11.17 7.57 5.41
C ARG A 22 -10.60 6.51 6.34
N ALA A 23 -9.28 6.38 6.40
CA ALA A 23 -8.65 5.48 7.36
C ALA A 23 -7.31 6.02 7.83
N VAL A 24 -7.02 5.71 9.09
CA VAL A 24 -5.72 5.93 9.71
C VAL A 24 -5.33 4.64 10.41
N GLU A 25 -4.17 4.09 10.05
CA GLU A 25 -3.66 2.87 10.67
C GLU A 25 -2.24 3.10 11.18
N ILE A 26 -2.00 2.76 12.44
CA ILE A 26 -0.67 2.79 13.05
C ILE A 26 -0.06 1.40 12.85
N ILE A 27 1.08 1.34 12.15
CA ILE A 27 1.76 0.08 11.86
C ILE A 27 3.07 -0.02 12.66
N GLU A 28 3.34 -1.22 13.17
CA GLU A 28 4.58 -1.52 13.89
C GLU A 28 5.76 -1.74 12.96
N LYS A 29 5.52 -2.15 11.72
CA LYS A 29 6.56 -2.39 10.72
C LYS A 29 6.17 -1.86 9.34
N ARG A 30 7.05 -1.02 8.77
CA ARG A 30 6.90 -0.45 7.44
C ARG A 30 7.45 -1.41 6.37
N ASP A 31 6.76 -2.53 6.13
CA ASP A 31 7.10 -3.49 5.07
C ASP A 31 5.91 -3.84 4.16
N ALA A 32 6.22 -4.32 2.96
CA ALA A 32 5.23 -4.62 1.92
C ALA A 32 4.07 -5.53 2.35
N VAL A 33 4.34 -6.49 3.24
CA VAL A 33 3.32 -7.46 3.71
C VAL A 33 2.35 -6.77 4.66
N THR A 34 2.88 -6.03 5.62
CA THR A 34 2.08 -5.28 6.61
C THR A 34 1.19 -4.25 5.91
N VAL A 35 1.74 -3.61 4.89
CA VAL A 35 1.09 -2.59 4.07
C VAL A 35 -0.02 -3.16 3.19
N ALA A 36 0.21 -4.31 2.55
CA ALA A 36 -0.81 -5.01 1.79
C ALA A 36 -1.97 -5.46 2.70
N ALA A 37 -1.68 -5.93 3.91
CA ALA A 37 -2.70 -6.33 4.88
C ALA A 37 -3.54 -5.14 5.37
N CYS A 38 -2.93 -3.97 5.56
CA CYS A 38 -3.63 -2.72 5.86
C CYS A 38 -4.59 -2.34 4.73
N LEU A 39 -4.13 -2.44 3.47
CA LEU A 39 -4.98 -2.19 2.30
C LEU A 39 -6.19 -3.15 2.24
N GLU A 40 -6.00 -4.45 2.44
CA GLU A 40 -7.12 -5.42 2.45
C GLU A 40 -8.14 -5.08 3.55
N ARG A 41 -7.69 -4.69 4.75
CA ARG A 41 -8.59 -4.25 5.83
C ARG A 41 -9.34 -2.99 5.46
N PHE A 42 -8.66 -2.02 4.86
CA PHE A 42 -9.28 -0.79 4.38
C PHE A 42 -10.36 -1.08 3.34
N LEU A 43 -10.04 -1.85 2.29
CA LEU A 43 -10.98 -2.19 1.23
C LEU A 43 -12.20 -2.95 1.75
N LYS A 44 -12.03 -3.81 2.76
CA LYS A 44 -13.15 -4.50 3.41
C LYS A 44 -14.06 -3.56 4.21
N ALA A 45 -13.49 -2.53 4.85
CA ALA A 45 -14.23 -1.57 5.64
C ALA A 45 -14.84 -0.45 4.79
N PHE A 46 -14.27 -0.18 3.61
CA PHE A 46 -14.68 0.92 2.75
C PHE A 46 -15.85 0.51 1.86
N ALA A 47 -16.99 1.17 2.03
CA ALA A 47 -18.26 0.81 1.39
C ALA A 47 -18.36 1.16 -0.12
N HIS A 48 -17.30 1.72 -0.71
CA HIS A 48 -17.31 2.17 -2.11
C HIS A 48 -16.20 1.50 -2.92
N PRO A 49 -16.42 1.25 -4.22
CA PRO A 49 -15.39 0.72 -5.08
C PRO A 49 -14.23 1.71 -5.20
N VAL A 50 -13.01 1.21 -4.98
CA VAL A 50 -11.78 1.95 -5.23
C VAL A 50 -11.29 1.54 -6.61
N HIS A 51 -11.07 2.50 -7.51
CA HIS A 51 -10.56 2.22 -8.85
C HIS A 51 -9.09 2.61 -9.02
N THR A 52 -8.66 3.66 -8.31
CA THR A 52 -7.29 4.18 -8.40
C THR A 52 -6.76 4.45 -7.01
N LEU A 53 -5.54 3.99 -6.76
CA LEU A 53 -4.82 4.23 -5.51
C LEU A 53 -3.55 5.02 -5.82
N LEU A 54 -3.37 6.13 -5.10
CA LEU A 54 -2.15 6.93 -5.16
C LEU A 54 -1.37 6.70 -3.87
N THR A 55 -0.13 6.24 -4.02
CA THR A 55 0.81 6.07 -2.91
C THR A 55 1.96 7.04 -3.06
N ASP A 56 2.77 7.18 -2.01
CA ASP A 56 4.11 7.71 -2.21
C ASP A 56 4.97 6.68 -2.99
N ASN A 57 6.19 7.08 -3.36
CA ASN A 57 7.13 6.24 -4.10
C ASN A 57 7.87 5.23 -3.19
N GLY A 58 7.35 4.95 -2.01
CA GLY A 58 7.92 4.02 -1.05
C GLY A 58 7.96 2.58 -1.58
N SER A 59 9.07 1.89 -1.35
CA SER A 59 9.28 0.51 -1.78
C SER A 59 8.35 -0.48 -1.10
N GLU A 60 7.67 -0.07 -0.03
CA GLU A 60 6.66 -0.87 0.66
C GLU A 60 5.28 -0.83 -0.01
N PHE A 61 5.07 0.05 -0.99
CA PHE A 61 3.81 0.13 -1.76
C PHE A 61 3.98 -0.51 -3.13
N THR A 62 5.06 -0.21 -3.82
CA THR A 62 5.34 -0.82 -5.10
C THR A 62 6.83 -0.90 -5.31
N ASP A 63 7.27 -1.93 -6.00
CA ASP A 63 8.66 -1.96 -6.42
C ASP A 63 8.88 -1.16 -7.70
N ARG A 64 7.86 -0.50 -8.29
CA ARG A 64 7.92 0.32 -9.51
C ARG A 64 9.17 1.21 -9.57
N PHE A 65 9.49 1.87 -8.46
CA PHE A 65 10.62 2.79 -8.33
C PHE A 65 11.91 2.16 -7.77
N ALA A 66 11.95 0.83 -7.57
CA ALA A 66 13.16 0.14 -7.14
C ALA A 66 14.17 0.06 -8.30
N VAL A 67 15.08 1.03 -8.36
CA VAL A 67 16.08 1.25 -9.43
C VAL A 67 17.11 0.11 -9.57
N TYR A 68 17.24 -0.78 -8.58
CA TYR A 68 18.33 -1.76 -8.49
C TYR A 68 17.96 -3.24 -8.77
N LYS A 69 16.72 -3.57 -9.17
CA LYS A 69 16.37 -4.96 -9.50
C LYS A 69 16.81 -5.34 -10.93
N LYS A 70 17.86 -6.17 -11.04
CA LYS A 70 18.26 -6.82 -12.31
C LYS A 70 17.05 -7.57 -12.90
N GLY A 71 16.75 -7.33 -14.18
CA GLY A 71 15.67 -8.00 -14.92
C GLY A 71 14.30 -7.36 -14.82
N LYS A 72 14.18 -6.17 -14.20
CA LYS A 72 12.90 -5.45 -14.12
C LYS A 72 12.71 -4.49 -15.30
N PRO A 73 11.53 -4.44 -15.96
CA PRO A 73 11.22 -3.37 -16.89
C PRO A 73 11.28 -2.00 -16.17
N PRO A 74 11.96 -0.99 -16.75
CA PRO A 74 12.00 0.34 -16.18
C PRO A 74 10.58 0.89 -16.02
N ASP A 75 10.30 1.50 -14.87
CA ASP A 75 9.03 2.17 -14.55
C ASP A 75 7.76 1.30 -14.60
N ARG A 76 7.90 -0.04 -14.50
CA ARG A 76 6.74 -0.94 -14.33
C ARG A 76 6.87 -1.74 -13.03
N PRO A 77 5.77 -1.96 -12.28
CA PRO A 77 5.77 -2.87 -11.14
C PRO A 77 6.11 -4.30 -11.58
N SER A 78 6.78 -5.07 -10.72
CA SER A 78 7.09 -6.48 -11.04
C SER A 78 5.86 -7.39 -10.99
N GLY A 79 4.75 -6.94 -10.41
CA GLY A 79 3.55 -7.75 -10.17
C GLY A 79 3.73 -8.82 -9.08
N ALA A 80 4.95 -9.02 -8.58
CA ALA A 80 5.24 -9.95 -7.49
C ALA A 80 5.11 -9.29 -6.11
N HIS A 81 5.00 -7.96 -6.05
CA HIS A 81 4.93 -7.22 -4.81
C HIS A 81 3.59 -7.51 -4.08
N PRO A 82 3.59 -7.78 -2.76
CA PRO A 82 2.37 -8.10 -2.01
C PRO A 82 1.24 -7.07 -2.19
N PHE A 83 1.60 -5.78 -2.24
CA PHE A 83 0.63 -4.71 -2.44
C PHE A 83 0.05 -4.71 -3.87
N ASP A 84 0.90 -4.88 -4.90
CA ASP A 84 0.46 -4.97 -6.30
C ASP A 84 -0.53 -6.14 -6.48
N ARG A 85 -0.32 -7.26 -5.78
CA ARG A 85 -1.22 -8.42 -5.82
C ARG A 85 -2.60 -8.11 -5.24
N VAL A 86 -2.66 -7.37 -4.14
CA VAL A 86 -3.94 -6.91 -3.56
C VAL A 86 -4.65 -6.00 -4.54
N CYS A 87 -3.95 -5.03 -5.12
CA CYS A 87 -4.54 -4.13 -6.12
C CYS A 87 -5.06 -4.90 -7.34
N ALA A 88 -4.28 -5.83 -7.90
CA ALA A 88 -4.70 -6.67 -9.03
C ALA A 88 -5.94 -7.52 -8.72
N LYS A 89 -5.99 -8.12 -7.53
CA LYS A 89 -7.15 -8.91 -7.06
C LYS A 89 -8.44 -8.09 -7.02
N HIS A 90 -8.35 -6.81 -6.67
CA HIS A 90 -9.50 -5.90 -6.56
C HIS A 90 -9.72 -5.03 -7.80
N GLY A 91 -8.95 -5.24 -8.88
CA GLY A 91 -9.06 -4.43 -10.11
C GLY A 91 -8.65 -2.96 -9.94
N ILE A 92 -7.79 -2.66 -8.97
CA ILE A 92 -7.33 -1.31 -8.62
C ILE A 92 -6.08 -0.96 -9.42
N ASN A 93 -6.09 0.20 -10.06
CA ASN A 93 -4.90 0.75 -10.70
C ASN A 93 -4.03 1.53 -9.69
N ILE A 94 -2.73 1.25 -9.67
CA ILE A 94 -1.75 2.03 -8.91
C ILE A 94 -1.21 3.13 -9.83
N SER A 95 -1.37 4.39 -9.41
CA SER A 95 -0.88 5.56 -10.16
C SER A 95 0.51 5.98 -9.72
#